data_AF-A0A1D1VZB0-F1
#
_entry.id   AF-A0A1D1VZB0-F1
#
_cell.length_a   1.000
_cell.length_b   1.000
_cell.length_c   1.000
_cell.angle_alpha   90.00
_cell.angle_beta   90.00
_cell.angle_gamma   90.00
#
_symmetry.space_group_name_H-M   'P 1'
#
loop_
_entity.id
_entity.type
_entity.pdbx_description
1 polymer ?
#
loop_
_entity_poly.entity_id
_entity_poly.type
_entity_poly.pdbx_seq_one_letter_code
_entity_poly.pdbx_strand_id
1 'polypeptide(L)'
;MTLVDTVIPPANVSSAGSSNGILHVLSVIPYVTISTRGLIILSLLLMKRNELSNLCLEIDRFLAICFPTVSYRRTVLKSLARWSTASCIVTIVVHAVYDTLDDITYYGDIDILTDDLDSSTWRSQKAWHSLVIWVLFSNIPFVLSQQAYLYPVLLATLLNRAIKDLKHDLKAATVRVCETTESDIITEMEVKIWRAKQMAMLRFCGLINDCFSLILFFIYWLDFLTLLGYTSSFTKISSGEPITTYLRLVFNCIVFASYGALIPIPLVCAYENVSCSCPSLAYVE
;
A
#
# COMPACT_ATOMS: atom_id res chain seq x y z
N MET A 1 76.63 19.03 4.64
CA MET A 1 75.52 20.00 4.63
C MET A 1 74.26 19.20 4.33
N THR A 2 73.65 18.75 5.41
CA THR A 2 72.48 17.88 5.50
C THR A 2 71.23 18.73 5.40
N LEU A 3 70.41 18.53 4.37
CA LEU A 3 69.01 18.90 4.39
C LEU A 3 68.22 17.62 4.67
N VAL A 4 67.84 17.50 5.94
CA VAL A 4 66.89 16.52 6.44
C VAL A 4 65.51 17.08 6.10
N ASP A 5 64.94 16.66 4.98
CA ASP A 5 63.51 16.82 4.74
C ASP A 5 62.78 15.85 5.66
N THR A 6 62.31 16.40 6.78
CA THR A 6 61.34 15.75 7.65
C THR A 6 60.06 15.51 6.85
N VAL A 7 59.93 14.30 6.32
CA VAL A 7 58.64 13.72 5.93
C VAL A 7 57.80 13.65 7.20
N ILE A 8 56.95 14.65 7.41
CA ILE A 8 55.84 14.56 8.34
C ILE A 8 54.94 13.46 7.76
N PRO A 9 54.78 12.29 8.41
CA PRO A 9 53.81 11.32 7.94
C PRO A 9 52.44 12.01 7.92
N PRO A 10 51.62 11.84 6.87
CA PRO A 10 50.25 12.28 6.94
C PRO A 10 49.68 11.70 8.22
N ALA A 11 49.15 12.57 9.07
CA ALA A 11 48.45 12.16 10.27
C ALA A 11 47.54 11.01 9.86
N ASN A 12 47.75 9.86 10.49
CA ASN A 12 46.74 8.83 10.56
C ASN A 12 45.48 9.53 11.06
N VAL A 13 44.65 10.00 10.13
CA VAL A 13 43.23 10.13 10.36
C VAL A 13 42.78 8.68 10.41
N SER A 14 43.06 8.05 11.56
CA SER A 14 42.20 7.07 12.13
C SER A 14 40.86 7.77 12.30
N SER A 15 40.07 7.85 11.22
CA SER A 15 38.63 7.91 11.32
C SER A 15 38.19 6.56 11.88
N ALA A 16 38.49 6.38 13.17
CA ALA A 16 37.69 5.60 14.09
C ALA A 16 36.32 6.27 14.20
N GLY A 17 35.61 6.38 13.07
CA GLY A 17 34.17 6.46 13.08
C GLY A 17 33.74 5.09 13.53
N SER A 18 33.41 4.96 14.82
CA SER A 18 32.75 3.77 15.32
C SER A 18 31.66 3.44 14.30
N SER A 19 31.73 2.28 13.65
CA SER A 19 30.69 1.87 12.72
C SER A 19 29.41 1.86 13.54
N ASN A 20 28.58 2.90 13.40
CA ASN A 20 27.41 3.08 14.24
C ASN A 20 26.53 1.87 14.02
N GLY A 21 26.56 0.91 14.95
CA GLY A 21 25.88 -0.38 14.78
C GLY A 21 24.39 -0.19 14.52
N ILE A 22 23.82 0.90 15.06
CA ILE A 22 22.46 1.36 14.79
C ILE A 22 22.25 1.65 13.29
N LEU A 23 23.14 2.41 12.64
CA LEU A 23 23.05 2.68 11.20
C LEU A 23 23.18 1.37 10.39
N HIS A 24 24.04 0.43 10.82
CA HIS A 24 24.14 -0.90 10.20
C HIS A 24 22.82 -1.69 10.28
N VAL A 25 22.20 -1.74 11.46
CA VAL A 25 20.91 -2.38 11.65
C VAL A 25 19.84 -1.70 10.79
N LEU A 26 19.76 -0.37 10.80
CA LEU A 26 18.76 0.40 10.04
C LEU A 26 18.85 0.15 8.52
N SER A 27 20.04 -0.05 7.95
CA SER A 27 20.16 -0.35 6.51
C SER A 27 19.70 -1.77 6.13
N VAL A 28 19.63 -2.70 7.08
CA VAL A 28 19.15 -4.07 6.86
C VAL A 28 17.62 -4.15 7.04
N ILE A 29 17.02 -3.22 7.77
CA ILE A 29 15.58 -3.17 8.05
C ILE A 29 14.73 -3.35 6.78
N PRO A 30 14.95 -2.64 5.66
CA PRO A 30 14.09 -2.75 4.48
C PRO A 30 13.93 -4.18 3.97
N TYR A 31 15.02 -4.95 3.91
CA TYR A 31 15.00 -6.33 3.47
C TYR A 31 14.18 -7.24 4.39
N VAL A 32 14.35 -7.04 5.70
CA VAL A 32 13.62 -7.80 6.72
C VAL A 32 12.15 -7.43 6.72
N THR A 33 11.82 -6.15 6.67
CA THR A 33 10.44 -5.66 6.72
C THR A 33 9.65 -6.03 5.47
N ILE A 34 10.24 -5.95 4.28
CA ILE A 34 9.60 -6.38 3.03
C ILE A 34 9.26 -7.87 3.08
N SER A 35 10.23 -8.71 3.49
CA SER A 35 10.04 -10.17 3.57
C SER A 35 9.03 -10.56 4.65
N THR A 36 9.14 -9.98 5.85
CA THR A 36 8.23 -10.27 6.97
C THR A 36 6.84 -9.72 6.74
N ARG A 37 6.68 -8.61 6.00
CA ARG A 37 5.38 -8.08 5.60
C ARG A 37 4.56 -9.10 4.83
N GLY A 38 5.13 -9.74 3.82
CA GLY A 38 4.45 -10.80 3.07
C GLY A 38 3.87 -11.87 3.99
N LEU A 39 4.71 -12.40 4.88
CA LEU A 39 4.34 -13.47 5.80
C LEU A 39 3.28 -13.05 6.83
N ILE A 40 3.47 -11.91 7.49
CA ILE A 40 2.55 -11.42 8.54
C ILE A 40 1.17 -11.15 7.93
N ILE A 41 1.11 -10.45 6.80
CA ILE A 41 -0.17 -10.05 6.20
C ILE A 41 -0.94 -11.25 5.66
N LEU A 42 -0.25 -12.19 4.99
CA LEU A 42 -0.90 -13.42 4.54
C LEU A 42 -1.39 -14.27 5.71
N SER A 43 -0.62 -14.35 6.79
CA SER A 43 -1.04 -15.05 8.01
C SER A 43 -2.29 -14.42 8.62
N LEU A 44 -2.34 -13.10 8.72
CA LEU A 44 -3.52 -12.37 9.22
C LEU A 44 -4.75 -12.58 8.33
N LEU A 45 -4.59 -12.59 7.00
CA LEU A 45 -5.68 -12.90 6.08
C LEU A 45 -6.21 -14.32 6.28
N LEU A 46 -5.33 -15.30 6.48
CA LEU A 46 -5.73 -16.68 6.76
C LEU A 46 -6.47 -16.80 8.09
N MET A 47 -6.00 -16.09 9.13
CA MET A 47 -6.68 -16.04 10.43
C MET A 47 -8.07 -15.40 10.33
N LYS A 48 -8.22 -14.37 9.49
CA LYS A 48 -9.49 -13.65 9.26
C LYS A 48 -10.36 -14.21 8.13
N ARG A 49 -10.12 -15.46 7.68
CA ARG A 49 -10.82 -16.03 6.51
C ARG A 49 -12.34 -16.08 6.67
N ASN A 50 -12.82 -16.30 7.90
CA ASN A 50 -14.25 -16.42 8.18
C ASN A 50 -14.92 -15.03 8.11
N GLU A 51 -14.26 -14.03 8.68
CA GLU A 51 -14.64 -12.63 8.63
C GLU A 51 -14.65 -12.11 7.19
N LEU A 52 -13.65 -12.48 6.39
CA LEU A 52 -13.61 -12.16 4.95
C LEU A 52 -14.77 -12.82 4.18
N SER A 53 -15.11 -14.07 4.48
CA SER A 53 -16.27 -14.74 3.88
C SER A 53 -17.57 -14.01 4.23
N ASN A 54 -17.73 -13.59 5.49
CA ASN A 54 -18.88 -12.81 5.93
C ASN A 54 -18.92 -11.43 5.25
N LEU A 55 -17.76 -10.79 5.11
CA LEU A 55 -17.62 -9.51 4.42
C LEU A 55 -18.09 -9.62 2.96
N CYS A 56 -17.75 -10.69 2.25
CA CYS A 56 -18.23 -10.92 0.87
C CYS A 56 -19.76 -10.93 0.78
N LEU A 57 -20.43 -11.62 1.72
CA LEU A 57 -21.90 -11.65 1.77
C LEU A 57 -22.49 -10.26 2.10
N GLU A 58 -21.83 -9.50 2.97
CA GLU A 58 -22.25 -8.15 3.32
C GLU A 58 -21.99 -7.14 2.19
N ILE A 59 -20.96 -7.33 1.35
CA ILE A 59 -20.74 -6.55 0.14
C ILE A 59 -21.94 -6.69 -0.81
N ASP A 60 -22.43 -7.91 -1.03
CA ASP A 60 -23.58 -8.13 -1.91
C ASP A 60 -24.86 -7.45 -1.39
N ARG A 61 -25.10 -7.53 -0.08
CA ARG A 61 -26.21 -6.83 0.59
C ARG A 61 -26.08 -5.31 0.47
N PHE A 62 -24.89 -4.78 0.74
CA PHE A 62 -24.58 -3.36 0.60
C PHE A 62 -24.83 -2.88 -0.83
N LEU A 63 -24.34 -3.62 -1.83
CA LEU A 63 -24.56 -3.31 -3.23
C LEU A 63 -26.03 -3.36 -3.62
N ALA A 64 -26.80 -4.29 -3.06
CA ALA A 64 -28.24 -4.38 -3.29
C ALA A 64 -29.01 -3.16 -2.80
N ILE A 65 -28.63 -2.63 -1.63
CA ILE A 65 -29.29 -1.48 -1.00
C ILE A 65 -28.85 -0.16 -1.64
N CYS A 66 -27.54 0.04 -1.80
CA CYS A 66 -26.99 1.31 -2.28
C CYS A 66 -27.05 1.46 -3.80
N PHE A 67 -27.02 0.36 -4.55
CA PHE A 67 -27.03 0.33 -6.01
C PHE A 67 -28.13 -0.61 -6.54
N PRO A 68 -29.43 -0.24 -6.37
CA PRO A 68 -30.54 -1.13 -6.69
C PRO A 68 -30.60 -1.48 -8.18
N THR A 69 -30.24 -0.54 -9.06
CA THR A 69 -30.22 -0.75 -10.51
C THR A 69 -29.09 -1.68 -10.93
N VAL A 70 -29.44 -2.85 -11.47
CA VAL A 70 -28.49 -3.91 -11.89
C VAL A 70 -27.45 -3.40 -12.89
N SER A 71 -27.87 -2.63 -13.89
CA SER A 71 -26.97 -2.05 -14.90
C SER A 71 -25.94 -1.10 -14.27
N TYR A 72 -26.37 -0.26 -13.33
CA TYR A 72 -25.48 0.67 -12.62
C TYR A 72 -24.50 -0.08 -11.73
N ARG A 73 -24.98 -1.06 -10.94
CA ARG A 73 -24.15 -1.93 -10.09
C ARG A 73 -23.06 -2.63 -10.89
N ARG A 74 -23.40 -3.19 -12.06
CA ARG A 74 -22.43 -3.83 -12.95
C ARG A 74 -21.36 -2.84 -13.43
N THR A 75 -21.73 -1.60 -13.75
CA THR A 75 -20.77 -0.56 -14.14
C THR A 75 -19.83 -0.19 -13.00
N VAL A 76 -20.34 -0.06 -11.78
CA VAL A 76 -19.54 0.19 -10.57
C VAL A 76 -18.52 -0.93 -10.36
N LEU A 77 -18.98 -2.19 -10.37
CA LEU A 77 -18.13 -3.37 -10.17
C LEU A 77 -17.08 -3.52 -11.27
N LYS A 78 -17.45 -3.32 -12.54
CA LYS A 78 -16.48 -3.31 -13.66
C LYS A 78 -15.42 -2.23 -13.49
N SER A 79 -15.81 -1.06 -12.97
CA SER A 79 -14.84 0.00 -12.70
C SER A 79 -13.86 -0.41 -11.61
N LEU A 80 -14.33 -0.97 -10.50
CA LEU A 80 -13.48 -1.42 -9.40
C LEU A 80 -12.56 -2.58 -9.83
N ALA A 81 -13.07 -3.53 -10.61
CA ALA A 81 -12.27 -4.62 -11.16
C ALA A 81 -11.11 -4.09 -12.03
N ARG A 82 -11.37 -3.11 -12.91
CA ARG A 82 -10.33 -2.46 -13.70
C ARG A 82 -9.27 -1.79 -12.84
N TRP A 83 -9.67 -1.07 -11.79
CA TRP A 83 -8.73 -0.45 -10.84
C TRP A 83 -7.90 -1.50 -10.12
N SER A 84 -8.52 -2.57 -9.61
CA SER A 84 -7.82 -3.68 -8.97
C SER A 84 -6.79 -4.33 -9.88
N THR A 85 -7.17 -4.66 -11.13
CA THR A 85 -6.26 -5.25 -12.11
C THR A 85 -5.11 -4.29 -12.47
N ALA A 86 -5.40 -3.02 -12.71
CA ALA A 86 -4.39 -2.02 -13.01
C ALA A 86 -3.40 -1.86 -11.85
N SER A 87 -3.89 -1.76 -10.61
CA SER A 87 -3.04 -1.66 -9.41
C SER A 87 -2.21 -2.92 -9.18
N CYS A 88 -2.73 -4.11 -9.51
CA CYS A 88 -1.96 -5.35 -9.46
C CYS A 88 -0.81 -5.34 -10.47
N ILE A 89 -1.08 -4.98 -11.74
CA ILE A 89 -0.05 -4.85 -12.78
C ILE A 89 1.01 -3.83 -12.36
N VAL A 90 0.60 -2.65 -11.90
CA VAL A 90 1.52 -1.60 -11.44
C VAL A 90 2.38 -2.11 -10.27
N THR A 91 1.79 -2.83 -9.31
CA THR A 91 2.53 -3.41 -8.19
C THR A 91 3.60 -4.38 -8.67
N ILE A 92 3.24 -5.31 -9.57
CA ILE A 92 4.18 -6.28 -10.13
C ILE A 92 5.32 -5.58 -10.86
N VAL A 93 5.00 -4.59 -11.71
CA VAL A 93 6.02 -3.85 -12.48
C VAL A 93 6.93 -3.05 -11.57
N VAL A 94 6.38 -2.30 -10.60
CA VAL A 94 7.18 -1.49 -9.66
C VAL A 94 8.08 -2.38 -8.82
N HIS A 95 7.57 -3.52 -8.35
CA HIS A 95 8.36 -4.46 -7.56
C HIS A 95 9.46 -5.12 -8.40
N ALA A 96 9.16 -5.53 -9.64
CA ALA A 96 10.16 -6.07 -10.55
C ALA A 96 11.27 -5.06 -10.90
N VAL A 97 10.92 -3.77 -11.04
CA VAL A 97 11.91 -2.69 -11.23
C VAL A 97 12.78 -2.51 -10.00
N TYR A 98 12.17 -2.46 -8.81
CA TYR A 98 12.90 -2.39 -7.53
C TYR A 98 13.93 -3.53 -7.42
N ASP A 99 13.45 -4.75 -7.61
CA ASP A 99 14.22 -5.99 -7.59
C ASP A 99 15.39 -5.97 -8.59
N THR A 100 15.11 -5.63 -9.84
CA THR A 100 16.14 -5.56 -10.89
C THR A 100 17.23 -4.53 -10.57
N LEU A 101 16.84 -3.38 -10.00
CA LEU A 101 17.81 -2.36 -9.59
C LEU A 101 18.66 -2.82 -8.40
N ASP A 102 18.09 -3.61 -7.49
CA ASP A 102 18.83 -4.19 -6.37
C ASP A 102 19.84 -5.23 -6.85
N ASP A 103 19.42 -6.13 -7.74
CA ASP A 103 20.26 -7.16 -8.34
C ASP A 103 21.42 -6.56 -9.15
N ILE A 104 21.17 -5.53 -9.97
CA ILE A 104 22.24 -4.85 -10.73
C ILE A 104 23.27 -4.24 -9.78
N THR A 105 22.83 -3.66 -8.66
CA THR A 105 23.75 -3.04 -7.69
C THR A 105 24.54 -4.09 -6.92
N TYR A 106 23.92 -5.22 -6.59
CA TYR A 106 24.53 -6.28 -5.78
C TYR A 106 25.46 -7.19 -6.59
N TYR A 107 25.07 -7.53 -7.83
CA TYR A 107 25.81 -8.44 -8.70
C TYR A 107 26.65 -7.74 -9.78
N GLY A 108 26.44 -6.45 -10.02
CA GLY A 108 27.21 -5.67 -11.00
C GLY A 108 28.71 -5.57 -10.70
N ASP A 109 29.10 -5.78 -9.43
CA ASP A 109 30.51 -5.84 -8.99
C ASP A 109 31.12 -7.25 -9.10
N ILE A 110 30.33 -8.28 -9.42
CA ILE A 110 30.86 -9.61 -9.68
C ILE A 110 31.25 -9.66 -11.15
N ASP A 111 32.55 -9.69 -11.41
CA ASP A 111 33.17 -9.73 -12.73
C ASP A 111 32.79 -11.03 -13.48
N ILE A 112 31.62 -11.02 -14.14
CA ILE A 112 31.01 -12.16 -14.88
C ILE A 112 31.86 -12.59 -16.09
N LEU A 113 32.93 -11.87 -16.41
CA LEU A 113 33.76 -12.09 -17.59
C LEU A 113 34.92 -13.09 -17.41
N THR A 114 35.16 -13.65 -16.23
CA THR A 114 36.40 -14.43 -15.98
C THR A 114 36.28 -15.93 -15.72
N ASP A 115 35.11 -16.58 -15.82
CA ASP A 115 35.03 -18.00 -15.42
C ASP A 115 34.46 -19.01 -16.43
N ASP A 116 35.23 -20.09 -16.55
CA ASP A 116 35.11 -21.33 -17.34
C ASP A 116 33.67 -21.82 -17.66
N LEU A 117 33.49 -22.20 -18.93
CA LEU A 117 32.25 -22.75 -19.51
C LEU A 117 31.70 -23.99 -18.77
N ASP A 118 32.54 -24.79 -18.10
CA ASP A 118 32.09 -25.97 -17.34
C ASP A 118 31.49 -25.64 -15.97
N SER A 119 31.78 -24.45 -15.44
CA SER A 119 31.13 -23.95 -14.23
C SER A 119 29.76 -23.29 -14.51
N SER A 120 29.44 -23.05 -15.78
CA SER A 120 28.24 -22.33 -16.21
C SER A 120 26.94 -23.10 -15.95
N THR A 121 26.93 -24.43 -16.11
CA THR A 121 25.74 -25.27 -15.89
C THR A 121 25.42 -25.45 -14.42
N TRP A 122 26.43 -25.67 -13.57
CA TRP A 122 26.26 -25.75 -12.11
C TRP A 122 25.90 -24.39 -11.49
N ARG A 123 26.51 -23.29 -11.96
CA ARG A 123 26.11 -21.93 -11.59
C ARG A 123 24.70 -21.61 -12.06
N SER A 124 24.33 -21.99 -13.29
CA SER A 124 22.99 -21.81 -13.84
C SER A 124 21.94 -22.56 -13.04
N GLN A 125 22.20 -23.81 -12.65
CA GLN A 125 21.28 -24.59 -11.83
C GLN A 125 21.10 -23.95 -10.44
N LYS A 126 22.19 -23.55 -9.76
CA LYS A 126 22.10 -22.85 -8.46
C LYS A 126 21.38 -21.50 -8.58
N ALA A 127 21.64 -20.74 -9.64
CA ALA A 127 20.97 -19.48 -9.92
C ALA A 127 19.46 -19.70 -10.11
N TRP A 128 19.07 -20.75 -10.83
CA TRP A 128 17.65 -21.08 -11.03
C TRP A 128 16.93 -21.44 -9.73
N HIS A 129 17.56 -22.26 -8.88
CA HIS A 129 16.99 -22.58 -7.56
C HIS A 129 16.88 -21.33 -6.67
N SER A 130 17.91 -20.49 -6.68
CA SER A 130 17.90 -19.23 -5.93
C SER A 130 16.79 -18.29 -6.42
N LEU A 131 16.63 -18.16 -7.74
CA LEU A 131 15.58 -17.35 -8.36
C LEU A 131 14.19 -17.87 -8.01
N VAL A 132 13.98 -19.20 -8.08
CA VAL A 132 12.69 -19.82 -7.71
C VAL A 132 12.37 -19.56 -6.23
N ILE A 133 13.33 -19.76 -5.33
CA ILE A 133 13.14 -19.52 -3.90
C ILE A 133 12.81 -18.03 -3.67
N TRP A 134 13.57 -17.14 -4.29
CA TRP A 134 13.36 -15.71 -4.13
C TRP A 134 12.00 -15.24 -4.65
N VAL A 135 11.57 -15.70 -5.84
CA VAL A 135 10.23 -15.38 -6.37
C VAL A 135 9.12 -15.91 -5.46
N LEU A 136 9.21 -17.18 -5.03
CA LEU A 136 8.15 -17.83 -4.25
C LEU A 136 8.05 -17.31 -2.81
N PHE A 137 9.18 -16.96 -2.19
CA PHE A 137 9.23 -16.61 -0.77
C PHE A 137 9.42 -15.11 -0.49
N SER A 138 9.79 -14.30 -1.48
CA SER A 138 9.87 -12.83 -1.38
C SER A 138 8.80 -12.15 -2.23
N ASN A 139 8.86 -12.31 -3.56
CA ASN A 139 8.11 -11.46 -4.48
C ASN A 139 6.62 -11.75 -4.47
N ILE A 140 6.23 -13.02 -4.58
CA ILE A 140 4.81 -13.40 -4.54
C ILE A 140 4.17 -12.98 -3.20
N PRO A 141 4.76 -13.30 -2.02
CA PRO A 141 4.22 -12.83 -0.75
C PRO A 141 4.09 -11.30 -0.65
N PHE A 142 5.09 -10.56 -1.12
CA PHE A 142 5.04 -9.10 -1.12
C PHE A 142 3.90 -8.57 -2.00
N VAL A 143 3.82 -9.01 -3.25
CA VAL A 143 2.75 -8.59 -4.19
C VAL A 143 1.38 -8.92 -3.62
N LEU A 144 1.19 -10.12 -3.06
CA LEU A 144 -0.08 -10.50 -2.43
C LEU A 144 -0.38 -9.65 -1.20
N SER A 145 0.61 -9.30 -0.38
CA SER A 145 0.42 -8.39 0.77
C SER A 145 0.02 -6.98 0.33
N GLN A 146 0.51 -6.52 -0.83
CA GLN A 146 0.08 -5.25 -1.42
C GLN A 146 -1.35 -5.35 -1.98
N GLN A 147 -1.75 -6.49 -2.56
CA GLN A 147 -3.15 -6.69 -2.96
C GLN A 147 -4.09 -6.75 -1.74
N ALA A 148 -3.65 -7.36 -0.64
CA ALA A 148 -4.37 -7.35 0.63
C ALA A 148 -4.57 -5.93 1.17
N TYR A 149 -3.58 -5.05 0.97
CA TYR A 149 -3.67 -3.63 1.32
C TYR A 149 -4.66 -2.86 0.43
N LEU A 150 -4.65 -3.13 -0.87
CA LEU A 150 -5.54 -2.45 -1.83
C LEU A 150 -7.00 -2.86 -1.67
N TYR A 151 -7.28 -4.04 -1.14
CA TYR A 151 -8.64 -4.53 -0.98
C TYR A 151 -9.53 -3.59 -0.14
N PRO A 152 -9.20 -3.21 1.11
CA PRO A 152 -9.98 -2.24 1.87
C PRO A 152 -10.06 -0.86 1.20
N VAL A 153 -9.04 -0.44 0.45
CA VAL A 153 -9.05 0.84 -0.30
C VAL A 153 -10.12 0.83 -1.41
N LEU A 154 -10.27 -0.29 -2.12
CA LEU A 154 -11.32 -0.47 -3.11
C LEU A 154 -12.71 -0.49 -2.47
N LEU A 155 -12.86 -1.14 -1.32
CA LEU A 155 -14.12 -1.12 -0.56
C LEU A 155 -14.46 0.28 -0.05
N ALA A 156 -13.47 1.04 0.41
CA ALA A 156 -13.65 2.44 0.80
C ALA A 156 -14.01 3.34 -0.38
N THR A 157 -13.46 3.08 -1.57
CA THR A 157 -13.85 3.79 -2.80
C THR A 157 -15.30 3.49 -3.18
N LEU A 158 -15.73 2.23 -3.05
CA LEU A 158 -17.12 1.83 -3.24
C LEU A 158 -18.05 2.56 -2.26
N LEU A 159 -17.67 2.60 -0.97
CA LEU A 159 -18.41 3.30 0.08
C LEU A 159 -18.50 4.81 -0.20
N ASN A 160 -17.39 5.46 -0.54
CA ASN A 160 -17.35 6.87 -0.93
C ASN A 160 -18.29 7.18 -2.10
N ARG A 161 -18.35 6.29 -3.09
CA ARG A 161 -19.27 6.46 -4.21
C ARG A 161 -20.73 6.39 -3.76
N ALA A 162 -21.07 5.42 -2.91
CA ALA A 162 -22.41 5.30 -2.37
C ALA A 162 -22.82 6.54 -1.57
N ILE A 163 -21.90 7.12 -0.77
CA ILE A 163 -22.14 8.36 -0.03
C ILE A 163 -22.36 9.54 -0.96
N LYS A 164 -21.55 9.66 -2.03
CA LYS A 164 -21.71 10.72 -3.03
C LYS A 164 -23.07 10.62 -3.74
N ASP A 165 -23.49 9.42 -4.10
CA ASP A 165 -24.80 9.18 -4.72
C ASP A 165 -25.93 9.58 -3.76
N LEU A 166 -25.86 9.21 -2.48
CA LEU A 166 -26.85 9.64 -1.47
C LEU A 166 -26.85 11.17 -1.27
N LYS A 167 -25.69 11.81 -1.18
CA LYS A 167 -25.58 13.28 -1.08
C LYS A 167 -26.20 13.97 -2.30
N HIS A 168 -26.02 13.40 -3.48
CA HIS A 168 -26.63 13.90 -4.71
C HIS A 168 -28.15 13.74 -4.68
N ASP A 169 -28.67 12.58 -4.29
CA ASP A 169 -30.11 12.32 -4.12
C ASP A 169 -30.74 13.34 -3.16
N LEU A 170 -30.11 13.57 -2.00
CA LEU A 170 -30.56 14.53 -0.99
C LEU A 170 -30.55 15.97 -1.53
N LYS A 171 -29.46 16.39 -2.19
CA LYS A 171 -29.37 17.74 -2.77
C LYS A 171 -30.44 17.96 -3.83
N ALA A 172 -30.68 16.98 -4.70
CA ALA A 172 -31.73 17.05 -5.71
C ALA A 172 -33.11 17.17 -5.06
N ALA A 173 -33.37 16.44 -3.98
CA ALA A 173 -34.61 16.56 -3.24
C ALA A 173 -34.78 17.94 -2.57
N THR A 174 -33.73 18.49 -1.96
CA THR A 174 -33.76 19.84 -1.39
C THR A 174 -34.09 20.90 -2.44
N VAL A 175 -33.47 20.81 -3.63
CA VAL A 175 -33.76 21.74 -4.75
C VAL A 175 -35.22 21.62 -5.19
N ARG A 176 -35.76 20.40 -5.33
CA ARG A 176 -37.18 20.20 -5.69
C ARG A 176 -38.13 20.83 -4.67
N VAL A 177 -37.84 20.74 -3.38
CA VAL A 177 -38.66 21.37 -2.32
C VAL A 177 -38.54 22.89 -2.34
N CYS A 178 -37.36 23.45 -2.62
CA CYS A 178 -37.19 24.90 -2.71
C CYS A 178 -37.85 25.52 -3.95
N GLU A 179 -37.90 24.78 -5.06
CA GLU A 179 -38.43 25.28 -6.35
C GLU A 179 -39.97 25.17 -6.45
N THR A 180 -40.61 24.38 -5.59
CA THR A 180 -42.03 24.06 -5.71
C THR A 180 -42.77 24.38 -4.41
N THR A 181 -43.88 25.11 -4.49
CA THR A 181 -44.68 25.55 -3.32
C THR A 181 -45.49 24.43 -2.65
N GLU A 182 -45.49 23.22 -3.21
CA GLU A 182 -46.23 22.07 -2.68
C GLU A 182 -45.42 21.33 -1.61
N SER A 183 -46.03 21.12 -0.44
CA SER A 183 -45.38 20.54 0.74
C SER A 183 -45.15 19.02 0.68
N ASP A 184 -45.62 18.33 -0.36
CA ASP A 184 -45.74 16.86 -0.39
C ASP A 184 -44.77 16.15 -1.36
N ILE A 185 -43.68 16.83 -1.72
CA ILE A 185 -42.76 16.37 -2.79
C ILE A 185 -41.78 15.30 -2.31
N ILE A 186 -41.48 15.27 -1.01
CA ILE A 186 -40.65 14.23 -0.41
C ILE A 186 -41.57 13.20 0.23
N THR A 187 -41.59 12.01 -0.34
CA THR A 187 -42.39 10.92 0.21
C THR A 187 -41.72 10.32 1.44
N GLU A 188 -42.51 9.85 2.41
CA GLU A 188 -42.01 9.07 3.56
C GLU A 188 -41.18 7.84 3.07
N MET A 189 -41.53 7.30 1.91
CA MET A 189 -40.81 6.19 1.28
C MET A 189 -39.38 6.58 0.84
N GLU A 190 -39.19 7.75 0.23
CA GLU A 190 -37.85 8.24 -0.15
C GLU A 190 -36.96 8.42 1.09
N VAL A 191 -37.50 9.00 2.16
CA VAL A 191 -36.77 9.17 3.43
C VAL A 191 -36.38 7.82 4.04
N LYS A 192 -37.29 6.84 4.03
CA LYS A 192 -36.99 5.47 4.48
C LYS A 192 -35.87 4.83 3.66
N ILE A 193 -35.86 5.02 2.34
CA ILE A 193 -34.80 4.51 1.45
C ILE A 193 -33.46 5.17 1.78
N TRP A 194 -33.42 6.50 1.94
CA TRP A 194 -32.18 7.22 2.29
C TRP A 194 -31.63 6.77 3.64
N ARG A 195 -32.51 6.59 4.64
CA ARG A 195 -32.11 6.07 5.96
C ARG A 195 -31.55 4.65 5.86
N ALA A 196 -32.18 3.77 5.07
CA ALA A 196 -31.68 2.42 4.84
C ALA A 196 -30.30 2.42 4.17
N LYS A 197 -30.10 3.27 3.14
CA LYS A 197 -28.80 3.47 2.49
C LYS A 197 -27.74 3.94 3.50
N GLN A 198 -28.05 4.95 4.32
CA GLN A 198 -27.13 5.49 5.31
C GLN A 198 -26.73 4.45 6.37
N MET A 199 -27.70 3.68 6.90
CA MET A 199 -27.43 2.62 7.87
C MET A 199 -26.57 1.50 7.25
N ALA A 200 -26.80 1.14 5.99
CA ALA A 200 -25.96 0.20 5.26
C ALA A 200 -24.53 0.72 5.11
N MET A 201 -24.33 2.00 4.81
CA MET A 201 -23.00 2.64 4.73
C MET A 201 -22.25 2.63 6.06
N LEU A 202 -22.92 2.98 7.16
CA LEU A 202 -22.35 2.96 8.50
C LEU A 202 -21.89 1.54 8.89
N ARG A 203 -22.77 0.55 8.71
CA ARG A 203 -22.47 -0.85 8.98
C ARG A 203 -21.31 -1.35 8.12
N PHE A 204 -21.31 -1.01 6.82
CA PHE A 204 -20.27 -1.42 5.90
C PHE A 204 -18.90 -0.81 6.27
N CYS A 205 -18.89 0.47 6.69
CA CYS A 205 -17.68 1.12 7.20
C CYS A 205 -17.12 0.42 8.45
N GLY A 206 -17.98 0.07 9.41
CA GLY A 206 -17.59 -0.69 10.60
C GLY A 206 -16.98 -2.05 10.25
N LEU A 207 -17.62 -2.80 9.34
CA LEU A 207 -17.11 -4.11 8.88
C LEU A 207 -15.74 -4.02 8.21
N ILE A 208 -15.51 -2.99 7.38
CA ILE A 208 -14.18 -2.76 6.78
C ILE A 208 -13.14 -2.55 7.89
N ASN A 209 -13.45 -1.71 8.88
CA ASN A 209 -12.54 -1.42 9.98
C ASN A 209 -12.25 -2.67 10.84
N ASP A 210 -13.26 -3.46 11.18
CA ASP A 210 -13.11 -4.68 11.98
C ASP A 210 -12.29 -5.75 11.26
N CYS A 211 -12.48 -5.87 9.93
CA CYS A 211 -11.72 -6.80 9.12
C CYS A 211 -10.26 -6.35 8.95
N PHE A 212 -10.02 -5.08 8.59
CA PHE A 212 -8.72 -4.66 8.08
C PHE A 212 -7.88 -3.78 9.01
N SER A 213 -8.41 -3.25 10.13
CA SER A 213 -7.66 -2.36 11.03
C SER A 213 -6.28 -2.92 11.43
N LEU A 214 -6.24 -4.18 11.89
CA LEU A 214 -4.99 -4.83 12.28
C LEU A 214 -4.04 -5.06 11.08
N ILE A 215 -4.61 -5.43 9.93
CA ILE A 215 -3.83 -5.62 8.69
C ILE A 215 -3.20 -4.29 8.26
N LEU A 216 -3.99 -3.22 8.22
CA LEU A 216 -3.55 -1.87 7.87
C LEU A 216 -2.50 -1.35 8.85
N PHE A 217 -2.65 -1.63 10.14
CA PHE A 217 -1.65 -1.28 11.16
C PHE A 217 -0.29 -1.91 10.86
N PHE A 218 -0.23 -3.21 10.61
CA PHE A 218 1.04 -3.88 10.31
C PHE A 218 1.63 -3.45 8.97
N ILE A 219 0.81 -3.22 7.94
CA ILE A 219 1.28 -2.73 6.65
C ILE A 219 1.90 -1.34 6.81
N TYR A 220 1.18 -0.42 7.44
CA TYR A 220 1.67 0.93 7.68
C TYR A 220 2.95 0.94 8.50
N TRP A 221 3.01 0.15 9.58
CA TRP A 221 4.18 0.05 10.44
C TRP A 221 5.41 -0.49 9.70
N LEU A 222 5.24 -1.59 8.94
CA LEU A 222 6.35 -2.21 8.21
C LEU A 222 6.81 -1.33 7.03
N ASP A 223 5.89 -0.69 6.31
CA ASP A 223 6.23 0.25 5.25
C ASP A 223 6.95 1.49 5.79
N PHE A 224 6.54 1.99 6.97
CA PHE A 224 7.24 3.08 7.65
C PHE A 224 8.67 2.69 8.06
N LEU A 225 8.85 1.51 8.66
CA LEU A 225 10.19 1.00 9.00
C LEU A 225 11.06 0.80 7.76
N THR A 226 10.47 0.33 6.66
CA THR A 226 11.14 0.19 5.37
C THR A 226 11.62 1.55 4.84
N LEU A 227 10.74 2.55 4.86
CA LEU A 227 11.07 3.92 4.46
C LEU A 227 12.17 4.53 5.34
N LEU A 228 12.11 4.31 6.66
CA LEU A 228 13.14 4.76 7.60
C LEU A 228 14.49 4.10 7.29
N GLY A 229 14.49 2.80 6.99
CA GLY A 229 15.70 2.08 6.61
C GLY A 229 16.34 2.63 5.33
N TYR A 230 15.56 2.82 4.26
CA TYR A 230 16.07 3.46 3.03
C TYR A 230 16.56 4.89 3.26
N THR A 231 15.84 5.67 4.07
CA THR A 231 16.24 7.03 4.41
C THR A 231 17.57 7.04 5.17
N SER A 232 17.78 6.10 6.10
CA SER A 232 19.03 5.97 6.84
C SER A 232 20.20 5.61 5.93
N SER A 233 19.96 4.83 4.87
CA SER A 233 21.00 4.42 3.92
C SER A 233 21.61 5.60 3.15
N PHE A 234 20.91 6.74 3.01
CA PHE A 234 21.51 7.96 2.44
C PHE A 234 22.72 8.46 3.23
N THR A 235 22.72 8.27 4.56
CA THR A 235 23.82 8.74 5.43
C THR A 235 25.11 7.92 5.26
N LYS A 236 25.03 6.78 4.56
CA LYS A 236 26.16 5.87 4.32
C LYS A 236 26.74 5.97 2.92
N ILE A 237 26.10 6.73 2.03
CA ILE A 237 26.58 6.89 0.66
C ILE A 237 27.92 7.60 0.73
N SER A 238 28.98 6.91 0.28
CA SER A 238 30.31 7.51 0.18
C SER A 238 30.40 8.40 -1.05
N SER A 239 31.32 9.36 -1.07
CA SER A 239 31.48 10.31 -2.19
C SER A 239 31.89 9.65 -3.52
N GLY A 240 32.24 8.36 -3.52
CA GLY A 240 32.62 7.58 -4.70
C GLY A 240 31.52 6.69 -5.26
N GLU A 241 30.34 6.62 -4.62
CA GLU A 241 29.23 5.78 -5.09
C GLU A 241 28.66 6.28 -6.42
N PRO A 242 28.25 5.37 -7.32
CA PRO A 242 27.62 5.75 -8.58
C PRO A 242 26.27 6.43 -8.33
N ILE A 243 25.91 7.38 -9.20
CA ILE A 243 24.63 8.12 -9.14
C ILE A 243 23.41 7.19 -9.15
N THR A 244 23.55 6.00 -9.73
CA THR A 244 22.52 4.94 -9.76
C THR A 244 22.12 4.49 -8.36
N THR A 245 23.07 4.39 -7.41
CA THR A 245 22.80 4.06 -6.00
C THR A 245 21.86 5.09 -5.36
N TYR A 246 22.12 6.37 -5.61
CA TYR A 246 21.29 7.48 -5.10
C TYR A 246 19.88 7.45 -5.71
N LEU A 247 19.78 7.34 -7.04
CA LEU A 247 18.48 7.29 -7.73
C LEU A 247 17.62 6.11 -7.28
N ARG A 248 18.23 4.93 -7.05
CA ARG A 248 17.56 3.75 -6.51
C ARG A 248 16.96 4.02 -5.12
N LEU A 249 17.73 4.61 -4.21
CA LEU A 249 17.25 4.92 -2.86
C LEU A 249 16.11 5.94 -2.90
N VAL A 250 16.22 6.98 -3.74
CA VAL A 250 15.13 7.96 -3.94
C VAL A 250 13.88 7.27 -4.48
N PHE A 251 14.02 6.42 -5.50
CA PHE A 251 12.91 5.66 -6.07
C PHE A 251 12.21 4.81 -5.00
N ASN A 252 12.97 4.07 -4.20
CA ASN A 252 12.42 3.23 -3.12
C ASN A 252 11.69 4.06 -2.07
N CYS A 253 12.28 5.19 -1.64
CA CYS A 253 11.60 6.10 -0.72
C CYS A 253 10.28 6.61 -1.28
N ILE A 254 10.23 7.00 -2.57
CA ILE A 254 9.00 7.46 -3.22
C ILE A 254 7.96 6.33 -3.26
N VAL A 255 8.35 5.12 -3.62
CA VAL A 255 7.44 3.96 -3.68
C VAL A 255 6.83 3.69 -2.30
N PHE A 256 7.64 3.53 -1.25
CA PHE A 256 7.12 3.24 0.09
C PHE A 256 6.38 4.42 0.72
N ALA A 257 6.80 5.67 0.47
CA ALA A 257 6.03 6.85 0.87
C ALA A 257 4.66 6.90 0.18
N SER A 258 4.59 6.53 -1.11
CA SER A 258 3.32 6.49 -1.84
C SER A 258 2.36 5.46 -1.26
N TYR A 259 2.87 4.30 -0.82
CA TYR A 259 2.08 3.27 -0.15
C TYR A 259 1.55 3.76 1.20
N GLY A 260 2.37 4.44 2.00
CA GLY A 260 1.96 4.95 3.31
C GLY A 260 1.03 6.17 3.27
N ALA A 261 1.13 7.04 2.24
CA ALA A 261 0.47 8.35 2.23
C ALA A 261 -0.67 8.47 1.21
N LEU A 262 -0.47 8.01 -0.04
CA LEU A 262 -1.42 8.27 -1.13
C LEU A 262 -2.51 7.21 -1.23
N ILE A 263 -2.13 5.94 -1.11
CA ILE A 263 -3.05 4.81 -1.22
C ILE A 263 -4.15 4.78 -0.12
N PRO A 264 -3.90 5.17 1.14
CA PRO A 264 -4.94 5.16 2.17
C PRO A 264 -5.90 6.36 2.11
N ILE A 265 -5.71 7.34 1.22
CA ILE A 265 -6.59 8.51 1.10
C ILE A 265 -8.08 8.12 0.99
N PRO A 266 -8.49 7.15 0.14
CA PRO A 266 -9.90 6.76 0.06
C PRO A 266 -10.47 6.21 1.37
N LEU A 267 -9.66 5.54 2.19
CA LEU A 267 -10.07 5.05 3.51
C LEU A 267 -10.38 6.21 4.46
N VAL A 268 -9.46 7.18 4.54
CA VAL A 268 -9.64 8.38 5.37
C VAL A 268 -10.86 9.16 4.90
N CYS A 269 -10.97 9.42 3.60
CA CYS A 269 -12.14 10.12 3.04
C CYS A 269 -13.45 9.37 3.31
N ALA A 270 -13.47 8.04 3.24
CA ALA A 270 -14.68 7.27 3.53
C ALA A 270 -15.08 7.43 5.00
N TYR A 271 -14.12 7.27 5.91
CA TYR A 271 -14.35 7.40 7.35
C TYR A 271 -14.87 8.79 7.73
N GLU A 272 -14.22 9.84 7.22
CA GLU A 272 -14.64 11.23 7.44
C GLU A 272 -16.03 11.50 6.85
N ASN A 273 -16.30 11.06 5.61
CA ASN A 273 -17.58 11.30 4.97
C ASN A 273 -18.74 10.58 5.67
N VAL A 274 -18.53 9.37 6.17
CA VAL A 274 -19.53 8.64 6.95
C VAL A 274 -19.80 9.35 8.28
N SER A 275 -18.74 9.74 8.99
CA SER A 275 -18.84 10.41 10.30
C SER A 275 -19.52 11.78 10.20
N CYS A 276 -19.14 12.59 9.20
CA CYS A 276 -19.73 13.91 8.95
C CYS A 276 -21.13 13.86 8.35
N SER A 277 -21.62 12.71 7.89
CA SER A 277 -23.02 12.54 7.50
C SER A 277 -23.92 12.22 8.71
N CYS A 278 -23.35 12.12 9.92
CA CYS A 278 -24.05 11.80 11.15
C CYS A 278 -24.48 12.98 12.08
N PRO A 279 -24.15 14.27 11.88
CA PRO A 279 -24.56 15.32 12.81
C PRO A 279 -25.92 15.90 12.40
N SER A 280 -27.04 15.27 12.77
CA SER A 280 -28.37 15.94 12.91
C SER A 280 -29.54 15.01 13.24
N LEU A 281 -29.45 13.70 13.03
CA LEU A 281 -30.57 12.79 13.35
C LEU A 281 -30.70 12.46 14.85
N ALA A 282 -29.79 12.95 15.70
CA ALA A 282 -29.87 12.82 17.17
C ALA A 282 -30.65 13.98 17.84
N TYR A 283 -31.21 14.92 17.06
CA TYR A 283 -32.00 16.06 17.57
C TYR A 283 -33.46 16.03 17.12
N VAL A 284 -33.96 14.86 16.69
CA VAL A 284 -35.39 14.65 16.42
C VAL A 284 -35.86 13.42 17.20
N GLU A 285 -35.82 13.55 18.53
CA GLU A 285 -36.72 12.83 19.44
C GLU A 285 -37.42 13.87 20.32
#